data_AF-A0A2N1JDW4-F1
#
_entry.id   AF-A0A2N1JDW4-F1
#
_cell.length_a   1.000
_cell.length_b   1.000
_cell.length_c   1.000
_cell.angle_alpha   90.00
_cell.angle_beta   90.00
_cell.angle_gamma   90.00
#
_symmetry.space_group_name_H-M   'P 1'
#
loop_
_entity.id
_entity.type
_entity.pdbx_description
1 polymer ?
#
loop_
_entity_poly.entity_id
_entity_poly.type
_entity_poly.pdbx_seq_one_letter_code
_entity_poly.pdbx_strand_id
1 'polypeptide(L)'
;MQHVPYVNLMPETFDTPLHYTEAELQLLQDTSLYHNTMQRLERTAENAERGWAWLHSACRDAHDPIFAHVLSPIDKHRWLSLWRWADDVYGSRSFPAHLAGWEGMQGQEPVLIPGLDSFNHGRGVPVTWEKNDGITLLLRSSIPANAQVLNNYGAKSNEELLAAYGFVQADGPDDVLVLALRAQEKAQSAMFYWKRSDDSPPQALLDALRRQMGFAPNEAQATCDANIASLLQEAQVVEALERFLQQRSKAFQHSHAEAEDAVPWSKDGDSVRERVLSSILEYRRGQARLLDQALDWTEAKLDAILAALDKKGYTIGG
;
A
#
# COMPACT_ATOMS: atom_id res chain seq x y z
N MET A 1 -33.97 14.15 -1.50
CA MET A 1 -32.66 13.48 -1.42
C MET A 1 -32.23 13.43 0.04
N GLN A 2 -32.27 12.26 0.70
CA GLN A 2 -32.07 12.16 2.16
C GLN A 2 -30.60 12.28 2.58
N HIS A 3 -29.63 11.93 1.72
CA HIS A 3 -28.20 11.90 2.06
C HIS A 3 -27.40 13.14 1.64
N VAL A 4 -28.04 14.15 1.03
CA VAL A 4 -27.35 15.39 0.59
C VAL A 4 -26.57 16.05 1.73
N PRO A 5 -27.10 16.18 2.97
CA PRO A 5 -26.32 16.75 4.07
C PRO A 5 -25.01 16.01 4.35
N TYR A 6 -25.00 14.67 4.24
CA TYR A 6 -23.79 13.87 4.45
C TYR A 6 -22.80 14.01 3.29
N VAL A 7 -23.28 13.96 2.05
CA VAL A 7 -22.42 14.15 0.87
C VAL A 7 -21.74 15.51 0.89
N ASN A 8 -22.45 16.56 1.33
CA ASN A 8 -21.91 17.91 1.47
C ASN A 8 -20.84 18.07 2.58
N LEU A 9 -20.68 17.07 3.46
CA LEU A 9 -19.62 17.05 4.48
C LEU A 9 -18.33 16.38 3.99
N MET A 10 -18.34 15.80 2.79
CA MET A 10 -17.15 15.15 2.24
C MET A 10 -16.07 16.17 1.88
N PRO A 11 -14.78 15.80 2.00
CA PRO A 11 -13.70 16.65 1.52
C PRO A 11 -13.85 16.94 0.04
N GLU A 12 -13.53 18.16 -0.37
CA GLU A 12 -13.49 18.56 -1.79
C GLU A 12 -12.24 18.03 -2.50
N THR A 13 -11.15 17.85 -1.75
CA THR A 13 -9.84 17.42 -2.26
C THR A 13 -9.26 16.29 -1.43
N PHE A 14 -8.44 15.46 -2.07
CA PHE A 14 -7.69 14.38 -1.44
C PHE A 14 -6.20 14.49 -1.74
N ASP A 15 -5.39 14.00 -0.80
CA ASP A 15 -3.94 13.91 -0.93
C ASP A 15 -3.49 12.48 -1.29
N THR A 16 -4.36 11.69 -1.93
CA THR A 16 -3.96 10.38 -2.46
C THR A 16 -3.25 10.54 -3.81
N PRO A 17 -2.43 9.56 -4.22
CA PRO A 17 -1.76 9.57 -5.51
C PRO A 17 -2.69 9.63 -6.74
N LEU A 18 -3.99 9.36 -6.61
CA LEU A 18 -4.95 9.56 -7.70
C LEU A 18 -5.15 11.03 -8.09
N HIS A 19 -4.82 11.93 -7.17
CA HIS A 19 -4.98 13.38 -7.28
C HIS A 19 -3.63 14.10 -7.33
N TYR A 20 -2.54 13.36 -7.51
CA TYR A 20 -1.22 13.96 -7.67
C TYR A 20 -1.08 14.62 -9.03
N THR A 21 -0.33 15.72 -9.06
CA THR A 21 0.12 16.28 -10.33
C THR A 21 1.21 15.41 -10.95
N GLU A 22 1.60 15.73 -12.18
CA GLU A 22 2.72 15.02 -12.83
C GLU A 22 4.01 15.16 -12.01
N ALA A 23 4.35 16.36 -11.56
CA ALA A 23 5.54 16.58 -10.71
C ALA A 23 5.52 15.76 -9.42
N GLU A 24 4.37 15.64 -8.75
CA GLU A 24 4.22 14.84 -7.53
C GLU A 24 4.33 13.34 -7.81
N LEU A 25 3.79 12.87 -8.94
CA LEU A 25 3.91 11.48 -9.36
C LEU A 25 5.37 11.10 -9.64
N GLN A 26 6.15 11.99 -10.24
CA GLN A 26 7.57 11.74 -10.52
C GLN A 26 8.38 11.52 -9.23
N LEU A 27 8.01 12.16 -8.12
CA LEU A 27 8.65 11.95 -6.83
C LEU A 27 8.40 10.55 -6.23
N LEU A 28 7.44 9.78 -6.76
CA LEU A 28 7.21 8.39 -6.36
C LEU A 28 8.04 7.38 -7.17
N GLN A 29 8.78 7.79 -8.20
CA GLN A 29 9.56 6.88 -9.06
C GLN A 29 10.41 5.88 -8.27
N ASP A 30 10.59 4.69 -8.86
CA ASP A 30 11.29 3.53 -8.28
C ASP A 30 10.70 2.98 -6.96
N THR A 31 9.45 3.31 -6.66
CA THR A 31 8.68 2.69 -5.56
C THR A 31 7.56 1.78 -6.07
N SER A 32 7.13 0.83 -5.24
CA SER A 32 5.94 0.01 -5.51
C SER A 32 4.69 0.88 -5.66
N LEU A 33 4.54 1.90 -4.81
CA LEU A 33 3.43 2.85 -4.89
C LEU A 33 3.30 3.56 -6.24
N TYR A 34 4.41 3.94 -6.89
CA TYR A 34 4.34 4.55 -8.23
C TYR A 34 3.69 3.63 -9.24
N HIS A 35 4.16 2.37 -9.32
CA HIS A 35 3.59 1.40 -10.24
C HIS A 35 2.10 1.13 -9.96
N ASN A 36 1.76 0.95 -8.68
CA ASN A 36 0.38 0.75 -8.24
C ASN A 36 -0.51 1.96 -8.56
N THR A 37 0.03 3.17 -8.43
CA THR A 37 -0.66 4.42 -8.75
C THR A 37 -0.94 4.53 -10.25
N MET A 38 0.05 4.27 -11.10
CA MET A 38 -0.13 4.32 -12.55
C MET A 38 -1.22 3.34 -13.02
N GLN A 39 -1.20 2.10 -12.52
CA GLN A 39 -2.28 1.14 -12.80
C GLN A 39 -3.65 1.62 -12.29
N ARG A 40 -3.72 2.26 -11.12
CA ARG A 40 -4.97 2.80 -10.58
C ARG A 40 -5.48 3.99 -11.39
N LEU A 41 -4.60 4.86 -11.89
CA LEU A 41 -4.93 5.98 -12.76
C LEU A 41 -5.54 5.50 -14.09
N GLU A 42 -4.95 4.48 -14.71
CA GLU A 42 -5.48 3.82 -15.91
C GLU A 42 -6.84 3.16 -15.64
N ARG A 43 -6.93 2.33 -14.61
CA ARG A 43 -8.16 1.62 -14.25
C ARG A 43 -9.31 2.56 -13.93
N THR A 44 -9.06 3.66 -13.22
CA THR A 44 -10.09 4.65 -12.91
C THR A 44 -10.53 5.42 -14.15
N ALA A 45 -9.63 5.67 -15.10
CA ALA A 45 -10.00 6.26 -16.38
C ALA A 45 -10.93 5.33 -17.19
N GLU A 46 -10.56 4.05 -17.33
CA GLU A 46 -11.40 3.05 -18.02
C GLU A 46 -12.77 2.89 -17.35
N ASN A 47 -12.80 2.80 -16.01
CA ASN A 47 -14.04 2.67 -15.26
C ASN A 47 -14.92 3.92 -15.37
N ALA A 48 -14.32 5.11 -15.32
CA ALA A 48 -15.05 6.36 -15.55
C ALA A 48 -15.65 6.39 -16.95
N GLU A 49 -14.91 6.01 -17.99
CA GLU A 49 -15.45 5.95 -19.36
C GLU A 49 -16.62 4.97 -19.49
N ARG A 50 -16.50 3.79 -18.89
CA ARG A 50 -17.58 2.78 -18.87
C ARG A 50 -18.82 3.31 -18.13
N GLY A 51 -18.62 3.93 -16.96
CA GLY A 51 -19.70 4.53 -16.17
C GLY A 51 -20.40 5.66 -16.91
N TRP A 52 -19.63 6.51 -17.59
CA TRP A 52 -20.15 7.59 -18.43
C TRP A 52 -21.03 7.06 -19.56
N ALA A 53 -20.53 6.07 -20.31
CA ALA A 53 -21.24 5.46 -21.43
C ALA A 53 -22.54 4.79 -20.97
N TRP A 54 -22.49 4.07 -19.84
CA TRP A 54 -23.66 3.43 -19.25
C TRP A 54 -24.72 4.47 -18.83
N LEU A 55 -24.30 5.52 -18.10
CA LEU A 55 -25.21 6.55 -17.60
C LEU A 55 -25.90 7.30 -18.75
N HIS A 56 -25.16 7.63 -19.81
CA HIS A 56 -25.73 8.22 -21.02
C HIS A 56 -26.74 7.31 -21.72
N SER A 57 -26.50 5.99 -21.74
CA SER A 57 -27.49 5.05 -22.29
C SER A 57 -28.76 5.03 -21.44
N ALA A 58 -28.60 4.89 -20.13
CA ALA A 58 -29.71 4.85 -19.19
C ALA A 58 -30.57 6.13 -19.26
N CYS A 59 -29.96 7.31 -19.44
CA CYS A 59 -30.69 8.57 -19.63
C CYS A 59 -31.60 8.57 -20.86
N ARG A 60 -31.09 8.05 -21.99
CA ARG A 60 -31.86 7.98 -23.24
C ARG A 60 -33.05 7.03 -23.12
N ASP A 61 -32.84 5.91 -22.43
CA ASP A 61 -33.84 4.85 -22.33
C ASP A 61 -34.93 5.19 -21.27
N ALA A 62 -34.53 5.77 -20.14
CA ALA A 62 -35.42 6.00 -19.00
C ALA A 62 -36.31 7.26 -19.12
N HIS A 63 -36.00 8.21 -20.01
CA HIS A 63 -36.64 9.55 -20.07
C HIS A 63 -36.72 10.25 -18.70
N ASP A 64 -35.82 9.91 -17.77
CA ASP A 64 -35.88 10.41 -16.41
C ASP A 64 -35.23 11.80 -16.35
N PRO A 65 -36.00 12.85 -15.99
CA PRO A 65 -35.49 14.22 -15.92
C PRO A 65 -34.38 14.41 -14.89
N ILE A 66 -34.25 13.53 -13.88
CA ILE A 66 -33.18 13.59 -12.88
C ILE A 66 -31.83 13.27 -13.54
N PHE A 67 -31.75 12.18 -14.30
CA PHE A 67 -30.51 11.78 -14.93
C PHE A 67 -30.07 12.76 -16.03
N ALA A 68 -31.02 13.32 -16.78
CA ALA A 68 -30.75 14.38 -17.75
C ALA A 68 -30.22 15.67 -17.07
N HIS A 69 -30.73 16.01 -15.89
CA HIS A 69 -30.25 17.15 -15.10
C HIS A 69 -28.86 16.93 -14.52
N VAL A 70 -28.54 15.72 -14.06
CA VAL A 70 -27.22 15.35 -13.54
C VAL A 70 -26.14 15.37 -14.63
N LEU A 71 -26.48 14.96 -15.86
CA LEU A 71 -25.51 14.90 -16.96
C LEU A 71 -25.31 16.21 -17.73
N SER A 72 -26.29 17.12 -17.74
CA SER A 72 -26.19 18.34 -18.56
C SER A 72 -25.01 19.29 -18.26
N PRO A 73 -24.47 19.39 -17.01
CA PRO A 73 -23.39 20.31 -16.69
C PRO A 73 -21.98 19.67 -16.64
N ILE A 74 -21.86 18.36 -16.91
CA ILE A 74 -20.61 17.61 -16.70
C ILE A 74 -19.99 17.26 -18.07
N ASP A 75 -18.77 17.69 -18.32
CA ASP A 75 -17.97 17.21 -19.45
C ASP A 75 -17.16 15.95 -19.05
N LYS A 76 -16.50 15.32 -20.03
CA LYS A 76 -15.72 14.09 -19.79
C LYS A 76 -14.58 14.28 -18.77
N HIS A 77 -13.94 15.44 -18.74
CA HIS A 77 -12.84 15.72 -17.80
C HIS A 77 -13.36 15.92 -16.38
N ARG A 78 -14.48 16.64 -16.23
CA ARG A 78 -15.19 16.79 -14.95
C ARG A 78 -15.72 15.45 -14.45
N TRP A 79 -16.18 14.59 -15.34
CA TRP A 79 -16.63 13.25 -14.98
C TRP A 79 -15.51 12.39 -14.41
N LEU A 80 -14.34 12.35 -15.07
CA LEU A 80 -13.19 11.59 -14.53
C LEU A 80 -12.77 12.11 -13.15
N SER A 81 -12.75 13.43 -12.98
CA SER A 81 -12.42 14.05 -11.69
C SER A 81 -13.42 13.68 -10.61
N LEU A 82 -14.73 13.72 -10.93
CA LEU A 82 -15.80 13.30 -10.03
C LEU A 82 -15.74 11.80 -9.71
N TRP A 83 -15.40 10.96 -10.69
CA TRP A 83 -15.24 9.52 -10.49
C TRP A 83 -14.10 9.23 -9.51
N ARG A 84 -12.93 9.84 -9.69
CA ARG A 84 -11.78 9.67 -8.79
C ARG A 84 -12.08 10.20 -7.39
N TRP A 85 -12.73 11.35 -7.29
CA TRP A 85 -13.22 11.87 -6.01
C TRP A 85 -14.17 10.87 -5.32
N ALA A 86 -15.12 10.28 -6.05
CA ALA A 86 -16.04 9.28 -5.51
C ALA A 86 -15.32 7.99 -5.10
N ASP A 87 -14.32 7.55 -5.88
CA ASP A 87 -13.48 6.38 -5.58
C ASP A 87 -12.70 6.58 -4.26
N ASP A 88 -12.14 7.77 -4.03
CA ASP A 88 -11.44 8.09 -2.80
C ASP A 88 -12.37 8.35 -1.61
N VAL A 89 -13.53 9.00 -1.80
CA VAL A 89 -14.57 9.07 -0.77
C VAL A 89 -14.94 7.65 -0.33
N TYR A 90 -15.21 6.76 -1.28
CA TYR A 90 -15.59 5.39 -0.98
C TYR A 90 -14.45 4.58 -0.34
N GLY A 91 -13.25 4.65 -0.91
CA GLY A 91 -12.08 3.87 -0.47
C GLY A 91 -11.56 4.30 0.91
N SER A 92 -11.59 5.59 1.22
CA SER A 92 -11.05 6.13 2.48
C SER A 92 -12.03 6.08 3.65
N ARG A 93 -13.35 5.91 3.40
CA ARG A 93 -14.40 6.11 4.42
C ARG A 93 -15.36 4.94 4.58
N SER A 94 -15.22 3.89 3.77
CA SER A 94 -16.14 2.76 3.83
C SER A 94 -15.84 1.80 4.99
N PHE A 95 -16.90 1.14 5.43
CA PHE A 95 -16.92 0.19 6.52
C PHE A 95 -17.44 -1.16 6.02
N PRO A 96 -17.12 -2.28 6.70
CA PRO A 96 -17.69 -3.57 6.37
C PRO A 96 -19.23 -3.58 6.42
N ALA A 97 -19.87 -4.20 5.42
CA ALA A 97 -21.33 -4.26 5.28
C ALA A 97 -22.06 -4.82 6.50
N HIS A 98 -21.43 -5.75 7.23
CA HIS A 98 -22.03 -6.37 8.41
C HIS A 98 -22.35 -5.35 9.53
N LEU A 99 -21.64 -4.22 9.59
CA LEU A 99 -21.93 -3.16 10.56
C LEU A 99 -23.26 -2.46 10.28
N ALA A 100 -23.67 -2.35 9.01
CA ALA A 100 -25.00 -1.88 8.63
C ALA A 100 -26.08 -2.96 8.78
N GLY A 101 -25.71 -4.17 9.21
CA GLY A 101 -26.63 -5.27 9.38
C GLY A 101 -27.03 -6.00 8.12
N TRP A 102 -26.26 -5.84 7.04
CA TRP A 102 -26.54 -6.47 5.75
C TRP A 102 -25.87 -7.85 5.65
N GLU A 103 -25.92 -8.61 6.74
CA GLU A 103 -25.41 -9.98 6.77
C GLU A 103 -26.27 -10.88 5.86
N GLY A 104 -25.61 -11.61 4.96
CA GLY A 104 -26.29 -12.57 4.07
C GLY A 104 -26.93 -11.99 2.81
N MET A 105 -26.82 -10.68 2.54
CA MET A 105 -27.14 -10.14 1.22
C MET A 105 -26.05 -10.52 0.20
N GLN A 106 -26.45 -10.85 -1.04
CA GLN A 106 -25.49 -11.00 -2.14
C GLN A 106 -24.80 -9.65 -2.37
N GLY A 107 -23.51 -9.59 -2.03
CA GLY A 107 -22.71 -8.37 -2.05
C GLY A 107 -22.28 -7.97 -0.64
N GLN A 108 -21.10 -8.40 -0.21
CA GLN A 108 -20.41 -7.87 0.99
C GLN A 108 -19.80 -6.50 0.68
N GLU A 109 -20.54 -5.64 -0.01
CA GLU A 109 -20.03 -4.37 -0.51
C GLU A 109 -19.89 -3.38 0.66
N PRO A 110 -18.73 -2.74 0.82
CA PRO A 110 -18.52 -1.73 1.84
C PRO A 110 -19.60 -0.63 1.86
N VAL A 111 -19.88 -0.12 3.06
CA VAL A 111 -20.93 0.88 3.32
C VAL A 111 -20.33 2.17 3.87
N LEU A 112 -20.94 3.31 3.53
CA LEU A 112 -20.61 4.60 4.14
C LEU A 112 -21.51 4.83 5.35
N ILE A 113 -20.92 5.11 6.51
CA ILE A 113 -21.64 5.35 7.76
C ILE A 113 -21.42 6.81 8.19
N PRO A 114 -22.40 7.69 7.95
CA PRO A 114 -22.27 9.12 8.27
C PRO A 114 -21.83 9.38 9.70
N GLY A 115 -20.77 10.18 9.86
CA GLY A 115 -20.23 10.60 11.15
C GLY A 115 -19.20 9.62 11.73
N LEU A 116 -19.35 8.32 11.52
CA LEU A 116 -18.37 7.32 11.97
C LEU A 116 -17.07 7.37 11.14
N ASP A 117 -17.20 7.77 9.88
CA ASP A 117 -16.09 7.96 8.94
C ASP A 117 -15.27 9.24 9.19
N SER A 118 -15.69 10.08 10.14
CA SER A 118 -15.03 11.35 10.45
C SER A 118 -13.89 11.22 11.47
N PHE A 119 -13.77 10.06 12.13
CA PHE A 119 -12.73 9.82 13.14
C PHE A 119 -11.41 9.41 12.48
N ASN A 120 -10.34 10.15 12.76
CA ASN A 120 -9.00 9.90 12.23
C ASN A 120 -8.37 8.61 12.76
N HIS A 121 -7.37 8.10 12.04
CA HIS A 121 -6.62 6.92 12.43
C HIS A 121 -5.70 7.16 13.63
N GLY A 122 -5.79 6.28 14.63
CA GLY A 122 -4.78 6.05 15.66
C GLY A 122 -4.43 4.57 15.70
N ARG A 123 -3.23 4.20 15.24
CA ARG A 123 -2.77 2.81 15.30
C ARG A 123 -2.68 2.34 16.75
N GLY A 124 -3.28 1.19 17.05
CA GLY A 124 -3.27 0.60 18.38
C GLY A 124 -4.24 1.25 19.38
N VAL A 125 -4.98 2.31 19.00
CA VAL A 125 -6.05 2.85 19.84
C VAL A 125 -7.14 1.77 19.99
N PRO A 126 -7.51 1.41 21.24
CA PRO A 126 -8.44 0.32 21.45
C PRO A 126 -9.87 0.84 21.29
N VAL A 127 -10.44 0.60 20.11
CA VAL A 127 -11.84 0.90 19.78
C VAL A 127 -12.56 -0.35 19.32
N THR A 128 -13.88 -0.39 19.50
CA THR A 128 -14.73 -1.48 18.99
C THR A 128 -15.92 -0.89 18.26
N TRP A 129 -16.27 -1.44 17.11
CA TRP A 129 -17.52 -1.14 16.42
C TRP A 129 -18.56 -2.19 16.82
N GLU A 130 -19.71 -1.74 17.29
CA GLU A 130 -20.81 -2.62 17.72
C GLU A 130 -22.08 -2.21 16.99
N LYS A 131 -22.81 -3.19 16.47
CA LYS A 131 -24.13 -3.00 15.87
C LYS A 131 -25.21 -3.25 16.92
N ASN A 132 -25.97 -2.21 17.24
CA ASN A 132 -27.11 -2.21 18.16
C ASN A 132 -28.35 -1.68 17.42
N ASP A 133 -29.16 -0.79 18.03
CA ASP A 133 -30.21 0.00 17.34
C ASP A 133 -29.64 0.99 16.28
N GLY A 134 -28.32 1.04 16.18
CA GLY A 134 -27.51 1.78 15.21
C GLY A 134 -26.07 1.25 15.24
N ILE A 135 -25.10 2.08 14.87
CA ILE A 135 -23.67 1.70 14.88
C ILE A 135 -22.96 2.52 15.95
N THR A 136 -22.27 1.84 16.86
CA THR A 136 -21.59 2.43 18.02
C THR A 136 -20.08 2.28 17.88
N LEU A 137 -19.33 3.37 18.04
CA LEU A 137 -17.88 3.36 18.27
C LEU A 137 -17.63 3.39 19.79
N LEU A 138 -17.25 2.24 20.35
CA LEU A 138 -16.93 2.14 21.76
C LEU A 138 -15.44 2.41 21.99
N LEU A 139 -15.15 3.39 22.83
CA LEU A 139 -13.80 3.75 23.26
C LEU A 139 -13.41 2.89 24.46
N ARG A 140 -12.33 2.10 24.35
CA ARG A 140 -11.85 1.24 25.44
C ARG A 140 -10.78 1.92 26.31
N SER A 141 -10.64 3.24 26.21
CA SER A 141 -9.72 4.05 26.99
C SER A 141 -10.36 5.39 27.33
N SER A 142 -9.96 6.01 28.45
CA SER A 142 -10.40 7.36 28.81
C SER A 142 -9.73 8.38 27.90
N ILE A 143 -10.53 9.25 27.29
CA ILE A 143 -10.03 10.35 26.45
C ILE A 143 -10.15 11.66 27.24
N PRO A 144 -9.05 12.42 27.43
CA PRO A 144 -9.10 13.72 28.08
C PRO A 144 -10.04 14.69 27.36
N ALA A 145 -10.62 15.63 28.11
CA ALA A 145 -11.38 16.71 27.51
C ALA A 145 -10.52 17.48 26.48
N ASN A 146 -11.12 17.83 25.35
CA ASN A 146 -10.46 18.48 24.21
C ASN A 146 -9.41 17.65 23.47
N ALA A 147 -9.24 16.37 23.80
CA ALA A 147 -8.45 15.46 22.98
C ALA A 147 -9.30 14.88 21.83
N GLN A 148 -8.64 14.62 20.71
CA GLN A 148 -9.29 14.02 19.55
C GLN A 148 -9.69 12.57 19.87
N VAL A 149 -10.91 12.21 19.45
CA VAL A 149 -11.37 10.82 19.42
C VAL A 149 -10.81 10.19 18.14
N LEU A 150 -10.06 9.09 18.31
CA LEU A 150 -9.45 8.36 17.20
C LEU A 150 -10.17 7.04 16.99
N ASN A 151 -10.21 6.61 15.73
CA ASN A 151 -10.58 5.28 15.31
C ASN A 151 -9.31 4.48 14.96
N ASN A 152 -9.42 3.17 14.77
CA ASN A 152 -8.29 2.33 14.38
C ASN A 152 -8.60 1.64 13.05
N TYR A 153 -7.88 2.03 11.99
CA TYR A 153 -8.08 1.52 10.64
C TYR A 153 -7.39 0.16 10.41
N GLY A 154 -6.74 -0.37 11.45
CA GLY A 154 -5.96 -1.61 11.40
C GLY A 154 -4.46 -1.36 11.26
N ALA A 155 -3.74 -2.45 10.99
CA ALA A 155 -2.30 -2.46 10.78
C ALA A 155 -2.00 -2.19 9.30
N LYS A 156 -1.98 -0.92 8.89
CA LYS A 156 -1.76 -0.51 7.51
C LYS A 156 -0.36 0.05 7.35
N SER A 157 0.35 -0.41 6.32
CA SER A 157 1.62 0.17 5.90
C SER A 157 1.46 1.61 5.41
N ASN A 158 2.53 2.40 5.41
CA ASN A 158 2.52 3.74 4.82
C ASN A 158 2.17 3.73 3.34
N GLU A 159 2.49 2.65 2.61
CA GLU A 159 2.04 2.51 1.22
C GLU A 159 0.50 2.45 1.15
N GLU A 160 -0.14 1.63 1.99
CA GLU A 160 -1.60 1.53 2.04
C GLU A 160 -2.27 2.80 2.55
N LEU A 161 -1.70 3.43 3.59
CA LEU A 161 -2.20 4.68 4.14
C LEU A 161 -2.12 5.82 3.10
N LEU A 162 -0.99 5.94 2.39
CA LEU A 162 -0.82 6.98 1.39
C LEU A 162 -1.70 6.73 0.18
N ALA A 163 -1.75 5.47 -0.31
CA ALA A 163 -2.55 5.09 -1.47
C ALA A 163 -4.06 5.31 -1.25
N ALA A 164 -4.58 4.95 -0.08
CA ALA A 164 -6.03 4.91 0.18
C ALA A 164 -6.56 6.07 1.02
N TYR A 165 -5.71 6.75 1.80
CA TYR A 165 -6.13 7.81 2.73
C TYR A 165 -5.37 9.13 2.56
N GLY A 166 -4.29 9.16 1.78
CA GLY A 166 -3.53 10.38 1.50
C GLY A 166 -2.67 10.89 2.65
N PHE A 167 -2.30 9.99 3.58
CA PHE A 167 -1.38 10.33 4.67
C PHE A 167 -0.46 9.16 5.00
N VAL A 168 0.59 9.44 5.77
CA VAL A 168 1.53 8.46 6.30
C VAL A 168 1.67 8.63 7.81
N GLN A 169 2.12 7.58 8.48
CA GLN A 169 2.53 7.60 9.88
C GLN A 169 4.05 7.58 9.95
N ALA A 170 4.61 8.68 10.46
CA ALA A 170 6.03 8.79 10.75
C ALA A 170 6.45 7.65 11.69
N ASP A 171 7.49 6.92 11.30
CA ASP A 171 7.98 5.74 12.01
C ASP A 171 6.91 4.68 12.34
N GLY A 172 5.89 4.57 11.46
CA GLY A 172 4.86 3.55 11.56
C GLY A 172 5.44 2.12 11.63
N PRO A 173 4.89 1.23 12.47
CA PRO A 173 5.44 -0.11 12.69
C PRO A 173 5.02 -1.14 11.63
N ASP A 174 4.06 -0.82 10.76
CA ASP A 174 3.45 -1.78 9.80
C ASP A 174 3.99 -1.66 8.38
N ASP A 175 5.03 -0.86 8.18
CA ASP A 175 5.66 -0.73 6.87
C ASP A 175 6.14 -2.07 6.33
N VAL A 176 6.12 -2.20 5.00
CA VAL A 176 6.40 -3.45 4.32
C VAL A 176 7.24 -3.21 3.08
N LEU A 177 8.26 -4.05 2.89
CA LEU A 177 9.04 -4.12 1.67
C LEU A 177 8.42 -5.17 0.75
N VAL A 178 7.82 -4.73 -0.36
CA VAL A 178 7.19 -5.61 -1.34
C VAL A 178 8.23 -6.05 -2.37
N LEU A 179 8.53 -7.35 -2.44
CA LEU A 179 9.50 -7.93 -3.36
C LEU A 179 8.80 -8.78 -4.43
N ALA A 180 9.05 -8.46 -5.70
CA ALA A 180 8.46 -9.14 -6.85
C ALA A 180 9.49 -10.07 -7.50
N LEU A 181 9.30 -11.38 -7.38
CA LEU A 181 10.13 -12.35 -8.12
C LEU A 181 9.40 -12.80 -9.39
N ARG A 182 10.05 -12.62 -10.53
CA ARG A 182 9.57 -13.16 -11.81
C ARG A 182 9.80 -14.66 -11.84
N ALA A 183 8.73 -15.44 -12.04
CA ALA A 183 8.87 -16.84 -12.37
C ALA A 183 9.49 -16.99 -13.77
N GLN A 184 10.29 -18.04 -13.98
CA GLN A 184 10.73 -18.40 -15.33
C GLN A 184 9.51 -18.87 -16.14
N GLU A 185 9.34 -18.32 -17.34
CA GLU A 185 8.24 -18.50 -18.30
C GLU A 185 6.87 -17.87 -17.95
N LYS A 186 6.49 -16.81 -18.69
CA LYS A 186 5.14 -16.20 -18.90
C LYS A 186 4.17 -16.04 -17.72
N ALA A 187 4.53 -16.44 -16.50
CA ALA A 187 3.69 -16.38 -15.32
C ALA A 187 3.80 -15.01 -14.64
N GLN A 188 2.74 -14.64 -13.91
CA GLN A 188 2.71 -13.43 -13.10
C GLN A 188 3.84 -13.47 -12.05
N SER A 189 4.40 -12.30 -11.74
CA SER A 189 5.43 -12.19 -10.70
C SER A 189 4.81 -12.50 -9.34
N ALA A 190 5.49 -13.33 -8.55
CA ALA A 190 5.07 -13.62 -7.18
C ALA A 190 5.48 -12.45 -6.28
N MET A 191 4.52 -11.91 -5.52
CA MET A 191 4.76 -10.85 -4.54
C MET A 191 5.06 -11.44 -3.17
N PHE A 192 6.09 -10.93 -2.52
CA PHE A 192 6.47 -11.27 -1.16
C PHE A 192 6.50 -9.99 -0.31
N TYR A 193 6.05 -10.10 0.93
CA TYR A 193 5.82 -8.97 1.83
C TYR A 193 6.71 -9.12 3.06
N TRP A 194 7.84 -8.43 3.10
CA TRP A 194 8.74 -8.43 4.25
C TRP A 194 8.37 -7.26 5.16
N LYS A 195 7.70 -7.55 6.28
CA LYS A 195 7.24 -6.50 7.20
C LYS A 195 8.40 -5.94 7.99
N ARG A 196 8.34 -4.66 8.34
CA ARG A 196 9.28 -3.98 9.23
C ARG A 196 9.48 -4.72 10.55
N SER A 197 8.41 -5.29 11.09
CA SER A 197 8.40 -6.03 12.34
C SER A 197 9.08 -7.40 12.27
N ASP A 198 9.37 -7.89 11.06
CA ASP A 198 9.90 -9.25 10.88
C ASP A 198 11.43 -9.19 10.79
N ASP A 199 12.11 -9.85 11.73
CA ASP A 199 13.58 -9.92 11.81
C ASP A 199 14.22 -10.72 10.65
N SER A 200 13.42 -11.37 9.81
CA SER A 200 13.89 -12.21 8.71
C SER A 200 12.91 -12.17 7.53
N PRO A 201 13.38 -12.38 6.29
CA PRO A 201 12.51 -12.39 5.13
C PRO A 201 11.45 -13.49 5.22
N PRO A 202 10.30 -13.33 4.54
CA PRO A 202 9.28 -14.37 4.48
C PRO A 202 9.87 -15.69 3.99
N GLN A 203 9.62 -16.79 4.69
CA GLN A 203 10.13 -18.10 4.28
C GLN A 203 9.74 -18.47 2.84
N ALA A 204 8.54 -18.08 2.42
CA ALA A 204 8.05 -18.28 1.06
C ALA A 204 8.93 -17.60 -0.02
N LEU A 205 9.57 -16.47 0.31
CA LEU A 205 10.52 -15.78 -0.57
C LEU A 205 11.78 -16.62 -0.75
N LEU A 206 12.36 -17.11 0.36
CA LEU A 206 13.54 -17.97 0.33
C LEU A 206 13.26 -19.27 -0.43
N ASP A 207 12.09 -19.87 -0.23
CA ASP A 207 11.67 -21.07 -0.95
C ASP A 207 11.45 -20.83 -2.45
N ALA A 208 11.01 -19.61 -2.83
CA ALA A 208 10.90 -19.24 -4.23
C ALA A 208 12.28 -19.09 -4.89
N LEU A 209 13.24 -18.49 -4.20
CA LEU A 209 14.63 -18.40 -4.68
C LEU A 209 15.28 -19.78 -4.80
N ARG A 210 15.10 -20.66 -3.79
CA ARG A 210 15.56 -22.06 -3.87
C ARG A 210 15.06 -22.77 -5.13
N ARG A 211 13.77 -22.63 -5.42
CA ARG A 211 13.14 -23.21 -6.61
C ARG A 211 13.71 -22.63 -7.91
N GLN A 212 13.94 -21.33 -7.98
CA GLN A 212 14.58 -20.69 -9.15
C GLN A 212 16.01 -21.19 -9.38
N MET A 213 16.73 -21.54 -8.31
CA MET A 213 18.09 -22.06 -8.38
C MET A 213 18.15 -23.59 -8.60
N GLY A 214 17.00 -24.27 -8.69
CA GLY A 214 16.93 -25.72 -8.88
C GLY A 214 17.27 -26.54 -7.63
N PHE A 215 17.25 -25.92 -6.44
CA PHE A 215 17.45 -26.64 -5.19
C PHE A 215 16.19 -27.41 -4.78
N ALA A 216 16.38 -28.59 -4.21
CA ALA A 216 15.29 -29.35 -3.61
C ALA A 216 14.66 -28.53 -2.46
N PRO A 217 13.34 -28.68 -2.20
CA PRO A 217 12.71 -28.08 -1.04
C PRO A 217 13.48 -28.50 0.21
N ASN A 218 13.79 -27.54 1.08
CA ASN A 218 14.44 -27.84 2.34
C ASN A 218 13.45 -28.65 3.18
N GLU A 219 13.61 -29.97 3.27
CA GLU A 219 12.93 -30.75 4.31
C GLU A 219 13.44 -30.16 5.62
N ALA A 220 12.53 -29.59 6.41
CA ALA A 220 12.84 -28.84 7.61
C ALA A 220 13.71 -29.66 8.58
N GLN A 221 15.03 -29.53 8.46
CA GLN A 221 15.99 -29.84 9.51
C GLN A 221 16.85 -28.61 9.69
N ALA A 222 16.23 -27.58 10.27
CA ALA A 222 16.93 -26.64 11.12
C ALA A 222 17.46 -27.41 12.34
N THR A 223 18.54 -28.15 12.15
CA THR A 223 19.31 -28.75 13.24
C THR A 223 20.74 -28.24 13.13
N CYS A 224 21.43 -28.24 14.26
CA CYS A 224 22.88 -28.04 14.41
C CYS A 224 23.73 -28.97 13.51
N ASP A 225 23.10 -29.91 12.78
CA ASP A 225 23.71 -30.89 11.89
C ASP A 225 23.53 -30.60 10.39
N ALA A 226 23.17 -29.37 9.99
CA ALA A 226 23.22 -28.98 8.58
C ALA A 226 24.61 -29.32 7.99
N ASN A 227 24.64 -30.11 6.92
CA ASN A 227 25.89 -30.51 6.28
C ASN A 227 26.47 -29.35 5.45
N ILE A 228 27.74 -29.44 5.07
CA ILE A 228 28.43 -28.39 4.27
C ILE A 228 27.63 -28.06 3.00
N ALA A 229 27.06 -29.07 2.32
CA ALA A 229 26.30 -28.84 1.10
C ALA A 229 25.03 -27.99 1.33
N SER A 230 24.31 -28.22 2.43
CA SER A 230 23.12 -27.44 2.82
C SER A 230 23.49 -26.00 3.16
N LEU A 231 24.58 -25.79 3.90
CA LEU A 231 25.10 -24.44 4.20
C LEU A 231 25.51 -23.68 2.93
N LEU A 232 26.16 -24.36 1.98
CA LEU A 232 26.51 -23.76 0.68
C LEU A 232 25.28 -23.41 -0.16
N GLN A 233 24.26 -24.27 -0.18
CA GLN A 233 22.99 -23.95 -0.86
C GLN A 233 22.30 -22.76 -0.20
N GLU A 234 22.30 -22.69 1.13
CA GLU A 234 21.74 -21.56 1.86
C GLU A 234 22.49 -20.26 1.56
N ALA A 235 23.83 -20.28 1.55
CA ALA A 235 24.66 -19.14 1.15
C ALA A 235 24.29 -18.66 -0.25
N GLN A 236 24.18 -19.57 -1.22
CA GLN A 236 23.82 -19.25 -2.60
C GLN A 236 22.43 -18.58 -2.71
N VAL A 237 21.45 -19.02 -1.91
CA VAL A 237 20.11 -18.40 -1.86
C VAL A 237 20.17 -16.99 -1.27
N VAL A 238 20.92 -16.81 -0.18
CA VAL A 238 21.06 -15.51 0.49
C VAL A 238 21.84 -14.53 -0.38
N GLU A 239 22.91 -14.97 -1.05
CA GLU A 239 23.64 -14.16 -2.04
C GLU A 239 22.73 -13.74 -3.21
N ALA A 240 21.85 -14.63 -3.69
CA ALA A 240 20.90 -14.28 -4.74
C ALA A 240 19.91 -13.21 -4.27
N LEU A 241 19.41 -13.31 -3.04
CA LEU A 241 18.58 -12.28 -2.42
C LEU A 241 19.33 -10.96 -2.25
N GLU A 242 20.56 -11.00 -1.73
CA GLU A 242 21.40 -9.83 -1.54
C GLU A 242 21.63 -9.08 -2.87
N ARG A 243 22.05 -9.80 -3.94
CA ARG A 243 22.24 -9.19 -5.26
C ARG A 243 20.97 -8.53 -5.79
N PHE A 244 19.81 -9.16 -5.58
CA PHE A 244 18.52 -8.59 -5.96
C PHE A 244 18.21 -7.31 -5.17
N LEU A 245 18.42 -7.32 -3.85
CA LEU A 245 18.22 -6.17 -2.98
C LEU A 245 19.20 -5.03 -3.31
N GLN A 246 20.46 -5.33 -3.59
CA GLN A 246 21.47 -4.34 -3.98
C GLN A 246 21.11 -3.67 -5.31
N GLN A 247 20.62 -4.44 -6.29
CA GLN A 247 20.15 -3.88 -7.57
C GLN A 247 18.97 -2.92 -7.35
N ARG A 248 18.00 -3.33 -6.51
CA ARG A 248 16.85 -2.50 -6.17
C ARG A 248 17.25 -1.24 -5.39
N SER A 249 18.15 -1.37 -4.42
CA SER A 249 18.65 -0.26 -3.61
C SER A 249 19.36 0.77 -4.49
N LYS A 250 20.22 0.34 -5.42
CA LYS A 250 20.89 1.25 -6.37
C LYS A 250 19.91 2.05 -7.23
N ALA A 251 18.86 1.40 -7.75
CA ALA A 251 17.84 2.09 -8.54
C ALA A 251 17.09 3.13 -7.68
N PHE A 252 16.67 2.72 -6.47
CA PHE A 252 15.90 3.57 -5.57
C PHE A 252 16.71 4.76 -5.00
N GLN A 253 17.99 4.56 -4.66
CA GLN A 253 18.83 5.60 -4.03
C GLN A 253 18.97 6.85 -4.91
N HIS A 254 19.05 6.67 -6.23
CA HIS A 254 19.17 7.80 -7.15
C HIS A 254 17.91 8.70 -7.11
N SER A 255 16.73 8.14 -7.36
CA SER A 255 15.48 8.90 -7.31
C SER A 255 15.10 9.33 -5.89
N HIS A 256 15.61 8.64 -4.86
CA HIS A 256 15.42 9.07 -3.47
C HIS A 256 16.17 10.37 -3.15
N ALA A 257 17.43 10.50 -3.59
CA ALA A 257 18.18 11.73 -3.41
C ALA A 257 17.51 12.91 -4.14
N GLU A 258 17.05 12.70 -5.37
CA GLU A 258 16.31 13.72 -6.13
C GLU A 258 15.02 14.14 -5.43
N ALA A 259 14.30 13.20 -4.82
CA ALA A 259 13.10 13.52 -4.04
C ALA A 259 13.42 14.34 -2.78
N GLU A 260 14.49 14.00 -2.05
CA GLU A 260 14.91 14.73 -0.83
C GLU A 260 15.32 16.19 -1.14
N ASP A 261 15.87 16.46 -2.32
CA ASP A 261 16.22 17.82 -2.77
C ASP A 261 15.01 18.61 -3.31
N ALA A 262 13.85 17.98 -3.47
CA ALA A 262 12.66 18.62 -3.98
C ALA A 262 12.09 19.66 -3.00
N VAL A 263 11.54 20.75 -3.55
CA VAL A 263 10.89 21.81 -2.77
C VAL A 263 9.47 22.05 -3.27
N PRO A 264 8.54 22.54 -2.44
CA PRO A 264 7.21 22.89 -2.89
C PRO A 264 7.24 24.02 -3.92
N TRP A 265 6.44 23.90 -4.99
CA TRP A 265 6.30 24.92 -6.02
C TRP A 265 4.95 24.80 -6.74
N SER A 266 4.55 25.84 -7.48
CA SER A 266 3.39 25.80 -8.37
C SER A 266 3.62 26.68 -9.60
N LYS A 267 3.41 26.12 -10.80
CA LYS A 267 3.62 26.80 -12.08
C LYS A 267 2.85 26.11 -13.19
N ASP A 268 2.19 26.89 -14.05
CA ASP A 268 1.55 26.42 -15.30
C ASP A 268 0.60 25.21 -15.15
N GLY A 269 -0.12 25.11 -14.02
CA GLY A 269 -1.07 24.02 -13.76
C GLY A 269 -0.45 22.73 -13.21
N ASP A 270 0.85 22.73 -12.95
CA ASP A 270 1.57 21.70 -12.21
C ASP A 270 2.10 22.27 -10.88
N SER A 271 2.36 21.41 -9.91
CA SER A 271 2.79 21.82 -8.59
C SER A 271 3.32 20.66 -7.75
N VAL A 272 4.23 20.94 -6.83
CA VAL A 272 4.52 20.05 -5.71
C VAL A 272 3.93 20.68 -4.45
N ARG A 273 2.85 20.11 -3.93
CA ARG A 273 2.21 20.59 -2.68
C ARG A 273 3.05 20.19 -1.48
N GLU A 274 3.21 21.10 -0.53
CA GLU A 274 4.02 20.88 0.68
C GLU A 274 3.60 19.64 1.49
N ARG A 275 2.28 19.47 1.70
CA ARG A 275 1.75 18.31 2.45
C ARG A 275 1.99 16.99 1.72
N VAL A 276 1.81 16.98 0.40
CA VAL A 276 2.05 15.80 -0.43
C VAL A 276 3.53 15.44 -0.45
N LEU A 277 4.40 16.43 -0.66
CA LEU A 277 5.85 16.24 -0.60
C LEU A 277 6.28 15.65 0.74
N SER A 278 5.80 16.20 1.86
CA SER A 278 6.10 15.67 3.20
C SER A 278 5.69 14.20 3.35
N SER A 279 4.51 13.81 2.85
CA SER A 279 4.05 12.42 2.89
C SER A 279 4.88 11.50 1.99
N ILE A 280 5.26 11.96 0.79
CA ILE A 280 6.12 11.22 -0.13
C ILE A 280 7.50 10.99 0.50
N LEU A 281 8.12 12.02 1.08
CA LEU A 281 9.44 11.91 1.70
C LEU A 281 9.42 10.93 2.87
N GLU A 282 8.44 11.00 3.75
CA GLU A 282 8.35 10.07 4.88
C GLU A 282 8.13 8.62 4.40
N TYR A 283 7.28 8.41 3.39
CA TYR A 283 7.12 7.10 2.76
C TYR A 283 8.43 6.59 2.15
N ARG A 284 9.16 7.42 1.38
CA ARG A 284 10.43 7.04 0.76
C ARG A 284 11.51 6.72 1.79
N ARG A 285 11.61 7.51 2.87
CA ARG A 285 12.51 7.23 4.00
C ARG A 285 12.17 5.91 4.67
N GLY A 286 10.88 5.60 4.81
CA GLY A 286 10.41 4.27 5.25
C GLY A 286 10.94 3.16 4.35
N GLN A 287 10.75 3.28 3.03
CA GLN A 287 11.24 2.29 2.06
C GLN A 287 12.77 2.15 2.06
N ALA A 288 13.51 3.25 2.21
CA ALA A 288 14.96 3.25 2.35
C ALA A 288 15.40 2.39 3.55
N ARG A 289 14.84 2.67 4.73
CA ARG A 289 15.13 1.92 5.96
C ARG A 289 14.85 0.43 5.82
N LEU A 290 13.78 0.04 5.14
CA LEU A 290 13.46 -1.37 4.93
C LEU A 290 14.44 -2.07 3.99
N LEU A 291 14.91 -1.37 2.96
CA LEU A 291 15.93 -1.88 2.06
C LEU A 291 17.27 -2.07 2.79
N ASP A 292 17.66 -1.10 3.61
CA ASP A 292 18.87 -1.18 4.42
C ASP A 292 18.78 -2.34 5.43
N GLN A 293 17.66 -2.44 6.18
CA GLN A 293 17.40 -3.57 7.09
C GLN A 293 17.48 -4.94 6.37
N ALA A 294 16.95 -5.01 5.15
CA ALA A 294 16.98 -6.24 4.36
C ALA A 294 18.41 -6.61 3.91
N LEU A 295 19.23 -5.62 3.54
CA LEU A 295 20.63 -5.81 3.18
C LEU A 295 21.48 -6.22 4.40
N ASP A 296 21.31 -5.53 5.53
CA ASP A 296 21.98 -5.86 6.80
C ASP A 296 21.67 -7.30 7.22
N TRP A 297 20.41 -7.74 7.05
CA TRP A 297 20.04 -9.13 7.31
C TRP A 297 20.78 -10.10 6.40
N THR A 298 20.90 -9.81 5.10
CA THR A 298 21.61 -10.70 4.18
C THR A 298 23.10 -10.81 4.52
N GLU A 299 23.75 -9.70 4.86
CA GLU A 299 25.15 -9.67 5.29
C GLU A 299 25.36 -10.50 6.57
N ALA A 300 24.59 -10.20 7.62
CA ALA A 300 24.68 -10.93 8.89
C ALA A 300 24.40 -12.43 8.74
N LYS A 301 23.48 -12.81 7.83
CA LYS A 301 23.16 -14.20 7.55
C LYS A 301 24.28 -14.91 6.80
N LEU A 302 24.92 -14.27 5.83
CA LEU A 302 26.08 -14.82 5.12
C LEU A 302 27.27 -15.02 6.06
N ASP A 303 27.57 -14.05 6.92
CA ASP A 303 28.61 -14.16 7.95
C ASP A 303 28.35 -15.34 8.91
N ALA A 304 27.10 -15.52 9.34
CA ALA A 304 26.72 -16.64 10.18
C ALA A 304 26.91 -18.00 9.47
N ILE A 305 26.63 -18.08 8.17
CA ILE A 305 26.85 -19.29 7.36
C ILE A 305 28.35 -19.57 7.19
N LEU A 306 29.16 -18.55 6.90
CA LEU A 306 30.61 -18.67 6.78
C LEU A 306 31.24 -19.18 8.10
N ALA A 307 30.85 -18.59 9.23
CA ALA A 307 31.30 -19.05 10.55
C ALA A 307 30.89 -20.51 10.85
N ALA A 308 29.75 -20.96 10.34
CA ALA A 308 29.30 -22.35 10.48
C ALA A 308 30.08 -23.31 9.56
N LEU A 309 30.44 -22.88 8.35
CA LEU A 309 31.29 -23.62 7.41
C LEU A 309 32.70 -23.80 7.97
N ASP A 310 33.30 -22.74 8.52
CA ASP A 310 34.63 -22.76 9.14
C ASP A 310 34.67 -23.75 10.32
N LYS A 311 33.64 -23.74 11.18
CA LYS A 311 33.50 -24.69 12.30
C LYS A 311 33.42 -26.16 11.84
N LYS A 312 32.97 -26.40 10.60
CA LYS A 312 32.89 -27.73 9.98
C LYS A 312 34.13 -28.07 9.14
N GLY A 313 35.17 -27.23 9.17
CA GLY A 313 36.43 -27.44 8.46
C GLY A 313 36.35 -27.19 6.96
N TYR A 314 35.31 -26.50 6.48
CA TYR A 314 35.25 -26.04 5.09
C TYR A 314 36.15 -24.81 4.96
N THR A 315 37.21 -24.91 4.15
CA THR A 315 38.06 -23.77 3.79
C THR A 315 37.78 -23.42 2.34
N ILE A 316 37.51 -22.14 2.07
CA ILE A 316 37.39 -21.65 0.69
C ILE A 316 38.78 -21.83 0.07
N GLY A 317 38.92 -22.81 -0.82
CA GLY A 317 40.18 -23.06 -1.52
C GLY A 317 40.66 -21.78 -2.21
N GLY A 318 41.93 -21.46 -2.02
CA GLY A 318 42.60 -20.33 -2.68
C GLY A 318 42.74 -20.49 -4.19
#